data_AF-A0A7C6EF10-F1
#
_entry.id   AF-A0A7C6EF10-F1
#
_cell.length_a   1.000
_cell.length_b   1.000
_cell.length_c   1.000
_cell.angle_alpha   90.00
_cell.angle_beta   90.00
_cell.angle_gamma   90.00
#
_symmetry.space_group_name_H-M   'P 1'
#
loop_
_entity.id
_entity.type
_entity.pdbx_description
1 polymer ?
#
loop_
_entity_poly.entity_id
_entity_poly.type
_entity_poly.pdbx_seq_one_letter_code
_entity_poly.pdbx_strand_id
1 'polypeptide(L)' 'MNQGLQIQYLLGIYTDPSNCSVNDDYYLVISTYCYYPGIPVFDSKDLVNWKLIGHIIIRL' A
#
# COMPACT_ATOMS: atom_id res chain seq x y z
N MET A 1 18.66 6.45 14.86
CA MET A 1 17.30 6.15 15.34
C MET A 1 16.73 5.11 14.38
N ASN A 2 17.01 3.84 14.69
CA ASN A 2 16.55 2.68 13.94
C ASN A 2 15.10 2.43 14.32
N GLN A 3 14.16 2.72 13.42
CA GLN A 3 12.91 1.98 13.35
C GLN A 3 12.64 1.73 11.87
N GLY A 4 13.09 0.56 11.40
CA GLY A 4 12.58 0.03 10.14
C GLY A 4 11.07 -0.08 10.29
N LEU A 5 10.34 0.49 9.32
CA LEU A 5 8.89 0.39 9.22
C LEU A 5 8.50 -1.09 9.28
N GLN A 6 8.08 -1.52 10.46
CA GLN A 6 7.54 -2.85 10.67
C GLN A 6 6.11 -2.79 10.16
N ILE A 7 5.93 -3.16 8.88
CA ILE A 7 4.60 -3.29 8.25
C ILE A 7 3.95 -4.55 8.84
N GLN A 8 3.52 -4.43 10.09
CA GLN A 8 2.70 -5.42 10.75
C GLN A 8 1.26 -5.18 10.26
N TYR A 9 0.60 -6.23 9.76
CA TYR A 9 -0.79 -6.29 9.24
C TYR A 9 -1.03 -6.31 7.72
N LEU A 10 -0.06 -6.76 6.94
CA LEU A 10 -0.32 -7.25 5.59
C LEU A 10 -0.06 -8.76 5.53
N LEU A 11 -1.02 -9.57 6.00
CA LEU A 11 -1.00 -11.04 5.81
C LEU A 11 -1.22 -11.33 4.32
N GLY A 12 -0.14 -11.43 3.55
CA GLY A 12 -0.17 -11.72 2.10
C GLY A 12 1.16 -11.44 1.40
N ILE A 13 1.18 -11.59 0.08
CA ILE A 13 2.34 -11.26 -0.76
C ILE A 13 2.27 -9.78 -1.11
N TYR A 14 2.86 -8.94 -0.25
CA TYR A 14 2.94 -7.49 -0.46
C TYR A 14 4.38 -7.12 -0.76
N THR A 15 4.73 -7.16 -2.03
CA THR A 15 6.08 -6.90 -2.56
C THR A 15 6.18 -5.47 -3.08
N ASP A 16 7.40 -4.92 -3.05
CA ASP A 16 7.75 -3.62 -3.61
C ASP A 16 6.89 -2.45 -3.10
N PRO A 17 6.81 -2.23 -1.77
CA PRO A 17 6.02 -1.12 -1.24
C PRO A 17 6.58 0.23 -1.71
N SER A 18 5.74 1.04 -2.33
CA SER A 18 6.02 2.44 -2.66
C SER A 18 4.99 3.33 -1.99
N ASN A 19 5.44 4.35 -1.25
CA ASN A 19 4.55 5.25 -0.52
C ASN A 19 4.84 6.73 -0.80
N CYS A 20 3.84 7.57 -0.55
CA CYS A 20 3.96 9.02 -0.55
C CYS A 20 3.04 9.64 0.50
N SER A 21 3.30 10.90 0.87
CA SER A 21 2.45 11.65 1.79
C SER A 21 1.96 12.96 1.17
N VAL A 22 0.71 13.32 1.49
CA VAL A 22 0.05 14.58 1.10
C VAL A 22 -0.87 14.99 2.26
N ASN A 23 -0.73 16.22 2.76
CA ASN A 23 -1.66 16.82 3.74
C ASN A 23 -2.05 15.88 4.90
N ASP A 24 -1.05 15.29 5.57
CA ASP A 24 -1.20 14.34 6.69
C ASP A 24 -1.82 12.97 6.34
N ASP A 25 -2.02 12.69 5.05
CA ASP A 25 -2.37 11.36 4.54
C ASP A 25 -1.13 10.66 3.97
N TYR A 26 -1.11 9.34 4.13
CA TYR A 26 -0.14 8.45 3.54
C TYR A 26 -0.82 7.51 2.56
N TYR A 27 -0.20 7.34 1.39
CA TYR A 27 -0.65 6.40 0.38
C TYR A 27 0.41 5.33 0.15
N LEU A 28 -0.01 4.09 -0.02
CA LEU A 28 0.87 2.95 -0.28
C LEU A 28 0.33 2.17 -1.48
N VAL A 29 1.23 1.76 -2.37
CA VAL A 29 0.96 0.81 -3.44
C VAL A 29 1.90 -0.38 -3.35
N ILE A 30 1.45 -1.53 -3.86
CA ILE A 30 2.23 -2.76 -3.94
C ILE A 30 2.13 -3.38 -5.34
N SER A 31 3.19 -4.09 -5.74
CA SER A 31 3.20 -4.79 -7.02
C SER A 31 2.24 -5.99 -6.99
N THR A 32 1.44 -6.17 -8.05
CA THR A 32 0.50 -7.30 -8.18
C THR A 32 0.94 -8.34 -9.20
N TYR A 33 2.10 -8.20 -9.84
CA TYR A 33 2.53 -9.07 -10.94
C TYR A 33 1.41 -9.29 -11.97
N CYS A 34 0.95 -10.53 -12.14
CA CYS A 34 -0.10 -10.92 -13.08
C CYS A 34 -1.52 -10.91 -12.47
N TYR A 35 -1.69 -10.49 -11.21
CA TYR A 35 -3.01 -10.42 -10.57
C TYR A 35 -3.81 -9.20 -11.05
N TYR A 36 -5.11 -9.41 -11.19
CA TYR A 36 -6.09 -8.41 -11.61
C TYR A 36 -7.31 -8.43 -10.66
N PRO A 37 -7.88 -7.27 -10.25
CA PRO A 37 -7.43 -5.90 -10.55
C PRO A 37 -6.05 -5.59 -9.96
N GLY A 38 -5.25 -4.85 -10.70
CA GLY A 38 -3.81 -4.69 -10.45
C GLY A 38 -3.47 -3.43 -9.65
N ILE A 39 -2.35 -3.49 -8.92
CA ILE A 39 -1.76 -2.40 -8.11
C ILE A 39 -2.79 -1.78 -7.15
N PRO A 40 -3.09 -2.42 -6.00
CA PRO A 40 -3.96 -1.83 -5.00
C PRO A 40 -3.33 -0.57 -4.39
N VAL A 41 -4.19 0.36 -4.00
CA VAL A 41 -3.85 1.62 -3.35
C VAL A 41 -4.43 1.59 -1.93
N PHE A 42 -3.58 1.83 -0.95
CA PHE A 42 -3.97 1.92 0.46
C PHE A 42 -3.83 3.35 0.97
N ASP A 43 -4.73 3.75 1.87
CA ASP A 43 -4.64 4.98 2.66
C ASP A 43 -4.30 4.68 4.13
N SER A 44 -3.60 5.62 4.77
CA SER A 44 -3.32 5.60 6.21
C SER A 44 -3.14 7.01 6.76
N LYS A 45 -3.48 7.21 8.03
CA LYS A 45 -3.22 8.44 8.79
C LYS A 45 -2.02 8.31 9.74
N ASP A 46 -1.56 7.09 10.01
CA ASP A 46 -0.61 6.79 11.08
C ASP A 46 0.54 5.86 10.66
N LEU A 47 0.64 5.54 9.36
CA LEU A 47 1.61 4.60 8.76
C LEU A 47 1.51 3.15 9.26
N VAL A 48 0.56 2.85 10.15
CA VAL A 48 0.40 1.54 10.78
C VAL A 48 -0.88 0.88 10.28
N ASN A 49 -1.99 1.61 10.30
CA ASN A 49 -3.29 1.14 9.88
C ASN A 49 -3.54 1.54 8.43
N TRP A 50 -3.62 0.54 7.55
CA TRP A 50 -3.81 0.72 6.11
C TRP A 50 -5.17 0.21 5.68
N LYS A 51 -5.89 1.00 4.88
CA LYS A 51 -7.18 0.62 4.31
C LYS A 51 -7.10 0.66 2.79
N LEU A 52 -7.65 -0.37 2.13
CA LEU A 52 -7.72 -0.43 0.67
C LEU A 52 -8.74 0.59 0.16
N ILE A 53 -8.32 1.50 -0.72
CA ILE A 53 -9.19 2.53 -1.33
C ILE A 53 -9.46 2.30 -2.82
N GLY A 54 -8.70 1.42 -3.47
CA GLY A 54 -8.93 1.08 -4.87
C GLY A 54 -7.77 0.32 -5.51
N HIS A 55 -7.85 0.17 -6.84
CA HIS A 55 -6.81 -0.41 -7.68
C HIS A 55 -6.49 0.56 -8.82
N ILE A 56 -5.23 0.64 -9.25
CA ILE A 56 -4.84 1.48 -10.38
C ILE A 56 -5.24 0.82 -11.70
N ILE A 57 -5.06 -0.50 -11.82
CA ILE A 57 -5.40 -1.25 -13.02
C ILE A 57 -6.79 -1.88 -12.84
N ILE A 58 -7.80 -1.23 -13.41
CA ILE A 58 -9.22 -1.63 -13.32
C ILE A 58 -9.82 -2.07 -14.66
N ARG A 59 -9.01 -2.16 -15.72
CA ARG A 59 -9.40 -2.66 -17.05
C ARG A 59 -8.26 -3.43 -17.70
N LEU A 60 -8.59 -4.47 -18.47
CA LEU A 60 -7.69 -5.21 -19.37
C LEU A 60 -7.50 -4.49 -20.72
#